data_AF-A0A8S9PBN1-F1
#
_entry.id   AF-A0A8S9PBN1-F1
#
_cell.length_a   1.000
_cell.length_b   1.000
_cell.length_c   1.000
_cell.angle_alpha   90.00
_cell.angle_beta   90.00
_cell.angle_gamma   90.00
#
_symmetry.space_group_name_H-M   'P 1'
#
loop_
_entity.id
_entity.type
_entity.pdbx_description
1 polymer ?
#
loop_
_entity_poly.entity_id
_entity_poly.type
_entity_poly.pdbx_seq_one_letter_code
_entity_poly.pdbx_strand_id
1 'polypeptide(L)'
;MAYMLRKSKSVNKALDGAVPLCEPVLKIREAMRYTLLSNGKRVRPMLCLAACELVGGHESTAMSFACALEMIHASSIILDDLPCMDDDSLRRGKPTNHKVFGEDSAVLASVALIGLAVKQTSSSPDVPPERVLRAVQVMMRAVGTEGLVAGQAEDLAGEGMSFEFIHIHKTASLLEAAAVVGAIMGGGSDEEIERLGKYARCIGLMFQVVDDVLDVTKSSEELGKTAGKDVMAGKLTYPKVMGVEKSREYAERLNREAREHLRGFDSDKAAPLLFLADYIVNRQN
;
A
#
# COMPACT_ATOMS: atom_id res chain seq x y z
N MET A 1 -13.49 -11.80 5.49
CA MET A 1 -12.40 -12.81 5.53
C MET A 1 -12.26 -13.63 4.24
N ALA A 2 -13.29 -14.38 3.79
CA ALA A 2 -13.19 -15.27 2.62
C ALA A 2 -12.82 -14.55 1.31
N TYR A 3 -13.40 -13.36 1.07
CA TYR A 3 -13.04 -12.50 -0.07
C TYR A 3 -11.53 -12.19 -0.10
N MET A 4 -10.99 -11.68 1.00
CA MET A 4 -9.58 -11.28 1.11
C MET A 4 -8.63 -12.45 0.87
N LEU A 5 -8.93 -13.63 1.44
CA LEU A 5 -8.13 -14.84 1.23
C LEU A 5 -8.12 -15.28 -0.23
N ARG A 6 -9.27 -15.23 -0.92
CA ARG A 6 -9.37 -15.57 -2.34
C ARG A 6 -8.60 -14.58 -3.20
N LYS A 7 -8.80 -13.27 -2.99
CA LYS A 7 -8.10 -12.23 -3.76
C LYS A 7 -6.59 -12.25 -3.54
N SER A 8 -6.14 -12.44 -2.30
CA SER A 8 -4.71 -12.58 -1.97
C SER A 8 -4.07 -13.76 -2.73
N LYS A 9 -4.76 -14.91 -2.83
CA LYS A 9 -4.30 -16.04 -3.65
C LYS A 9 -4.20 -15.69 -5.14
N SER A 10 -5.23 -15.06 -5.72
CA SER A 10 -5.20 -14.62 -7.13
C SER A 10 -4.05 -13.65 -7.40
N VAL A 11 -3.89 -12.64 -6.54
CA VAL A 11 -2.82 -11.63 -6.64
C VAL A 11 -1.45 -12.27 -6.51
N ASN A 12 -1.23 -13.16 -5.53
CA ASN A 12 0.05 -13.85 -5.38
C ASN A 12 0.40 -14.69 -6.62
N LYS A 13 -0.59 -15.39 -7.21
CA LYS A 13 -0.39 -16.13 -8.45
C LYS A 13 -0.03 -15.19 -9.62
N ALA A 14 -0.71 -14.06 -9.74
CA ALA A 14 -0.43 -13.07 -10.79
C ALA A 14 0.95 -12.41 -10.63
N LEU A 15 1.34 -12.05 -9.41
CA LEU A 15 2.67 -11.51 -9.09
C LEU A 15 3.79 -12.52 -9.36
N ASP A 16 3.58 -13.78 -8.98
CA ASP A 16 4.53 -14.85 -9.24
C ASP A 16 4.78 -15.03 -10.75
N GLY A 17 3.71 -15.03 -11.55
CA GLY A 17 3.80 -15.10 -13.01
C GLY A 17 4.38 -13.84 -13.67
N ALA A 18 4.26 -12.67 -13.04
CA ALA A 18 4.78 -11.41 -13.57
C ALA A 18 6.31 -11.28 -13.45
N VAL A 19 6.93 -12.00 -12.51
CA VAL A 19 8.38 -12.01 -12.30
C VAL A 19 8.94 -13.43 -12.45
N PRO A 20 8.89 -14.06 -13.64
CA PRO A 20 9.35 -15.43 -13.79
C PRO A 20 10.87 -15.53 -13.61
N LEU A 21 11.33 -16.66 -13.07
CA LEU A 21 12.74 -17.07 -13.10
C LEU A 21 12.94 -17.88 -14.39
N CYS A 22 13.52 -17.24 -15.40
CA CYS A 22 13.87 -17.88 -16.67
C CYS A 22 15.39 -18.02 -16.77
N GLU A 23 15.88 -19.08 -17.41
CA GLU A 23 17.30 -19.27 -17.63
C GLU A 23 17.85 -18.32 -18.71
N PRO A 24 19.04 -17.70 -18.51
CA PRO A 24 19.83 -17.72 -17.29
C PRO A 24 19.19 -16.88 -16.18
N VAL A 25 19.08 -17.44 -14.96
CA VAL A 25 18.49 -16.73 -13.83
C VAL A 25 19.34 -15.53 -13.45
N LEU A 26 18.80 -14.33 -13.69
CA LEU A 26 19.41 -13.10 -13.21
C LEU A 26 19.15 -12.97 -11.71
N LYS A 27 20.21 -12.88 -10.88
CA LYS A 27 20.12 -12.66 -9.43
C LYS A 27 19.19 -11.50 -9.05
N ILE A 28 19.11 -10.47 -9.89
CA ILE A 28 18.21 -9.34 -9.66
C ILE A 28 16.73 -9.75 -9.60
N ARG A 29 16.32 -10.76 -10.38
CA ARG A 29 14.94 -11.29 -10.34
C ARG A 29 14.68 -12.03 -9.04
N GLU A 30 15.68 -12.69 -8.46
CA GLU A 30 15.57 -13.30 -7.13
C GLU A 30 15.35 -12.22 -6.06
N ALA A 31 16.14 -11.14 -6.10
CA ALA A 31 15.99 -10.00 -5.20
C ALA A 31 14.60 -9.34 -5.32
N MET A 32 14.09 -9.13 -6.55
CA MET A 32 12.73 -8.61 -6.77
C MET A 32 11.67 -9.54 -6.16
N ARG A 33 11.75 -10.84 -6.46
CA ARG A 33 10.79 -11.86 -5.99
C ARG A 33 10.82 -12.03 -4.48
N TYR A 34 11.99 -11.94 -3.86
CA TYR A 34 12.16 -12.14 -2.43
C TYR A 34 11.26 -11.23 -1.60
N THR A 35 11.30 -9.92 -1.86
CA THR A 35 10.43 -8.97 -1.16
C THR A 35 9.00 -9.00 -1.70
N LEU A 36 8.82 -9.03 -3.03
CA LEU A 36 7.49 -8.98 -3.65
C LEU A 36 6.60 -10.15 -3.23
N LEU A 37 7.14 -11.37 -3.22
CA LEU A 37 6.41 -12.61 -2.92
C LEU A 37 6.50 -13.02 -1.44
N SER A 38 7.15 -12.22 -0.59
CA SER A 38 7.09 -12.42 0.86
C SER A 38 5.65 -12.30 1.38
N ASN A 39 5.38 -12.88 2.56
CA ASN A 39 4.07 -12.85 3.19
C ASN A 39 3.65 -11.41 3.53
N GLY A 40 2.89 -10.79 2.62
CA GLY A 40 2.26 -9.50 2.81
C GLY A 40 0.75 -9.61 2.95
N LYS A 41 0.13 -8.65 3.63
CA LYS A 41 -1.33 -8.58 3.78
C LYS A 41 -2.06 -8.32 2.46
N ARG A 42 -1.37 -7.81 1.41
CA ARG A 42 -1.90 -7.47 0.07
C ARG A 42 -3.04 -6.44 0.07
N VAL A 43 -3.04 -5.52 1.03
CA VAL A 43 -4.11 -4.53 1.22
C VAL A 43 -4.34 -3.69 -0.05
N ARG A 44 -3.27 -3.17 -0.66
CA ARG A 44 -3.34 -2.31 -1.86
C ARG A 44 -3.96 -3.03 -3.07
N PRO A 45 -3.49 -4.24 -3.45
CA PRO A 45 -4.17 -5.04 -4.47
C PRO A 45 -5.65 -5.28 -4.18
N MET A 46 -6.00 -5.66 -2.95
CA MET A 46 -7.39 -5.96 -2.61
C MET A 46 -8.27 -4.72 -2.67
N LEU A 47 -7.75 -3.56 -2.25
CA LEU A 47 -8.43 -2.27 -2.36
C LEU A 47 -8.69 -1.89 -3.82
N CYS A 48 -7.68 -2.07 -4.69
CA CYS A 48 -7.83 -1.83 -6.13
C CYS A 48 -8.88 -2.74 -6.77
N LEU A 49 -8.83 -4.04 -6.50
CA LEU A 49 -9.79 -5.00 -7.03
C LEU A 49 -11.21 -4.75 -6.52
N ALA A 50 -11.37 -4.47 -5.22
CA ALA A 50 -12.66 -4.20 -4.62
C ALA A 50 -13.29 -2.90 -5.16
N ALA A 51 -12.50 -1.83 -5.34
CA ALA A 51 -12.96 -0.59 -5.95
C ALA A 51 -13.40 -0.77 -7.41
N CYS A 52 -12.66 -1.59 -8.19
CA CYS A 52 -13.05 -1.94 -9.56
C CYS A 52 -14.40 -2.67 -9.60
N GLU A 53 -14.57 -3.69 -8.75
CA GLU A 53 -15.80 -4.49 -8.69
C GLU A 53 -17.01 -3.66 -8.21
N LEU A 54 -16.77 -2.74 -7.27
CA LEU A 54 -17.79 -1.87 -6.72
C LEU A 54 -18.51 -1.05 -7.78
N VAL A 55 -17.73 -0.44 -8.69
CA VAL A 55 -18.25 0.40 -9.77
C VAL A 55 -18.67 -0.41 -11.02
N GLY A 56 -18.68 -1.74 -10.93
CA GLY A 56 -19.19 -2.63 -11.98
C GLY A 56 -18.14 -3.28 -12.88
N GLY A 57 -16.86 -3.04 -12.63
CA GLY A 57 -15.76 -3.72 -13.34
C GLY A 57 -15.55 -5.18 -12.92
N HIS A 58 -14.65 -5.85 -13.62
CA HIS A 58 -14.25 -7.23 -13.32
C HIS A 58 -12.85 -7.28 -12.69
N GLU A 59 -12.59 -8.32 -11.89
CA GLU A 59 -11.25 -8.57 -11.30
C GLU A 59 -10.15 -8.57 -12.36
N SER A 60 -10.38 -9.22 -13.50
CA SER A 60 -9.42 -9.31 -14.61
C SER A 60 -9.03 -7.93 -15.17
N THR A 61 -9.96 -6.98 -15.18
CA THR A 61 -9.75 -5.62 -15.69
C THR A 61 -8.72 -4.84 -14.88
N ALA A 62 -8.66 -5.07 -13.57
CA ALA A 62 -7.80 -4.35 -12.64
C ALA A 62 -6.62 -5.18 -12.09
N MET A 63 -6.52 -6.47 -12.41
CA MET A 63 -5.46 -7.36 -11.88
C MET A 63 -4.04 -6.87 -12.23
N SER A 64 -3.85 -6.34 -13.44
CA SER A 64 -2.57 -5.76 -13.88
C SER A 64 -2.14 -4.60 -12.99
N PHE A 65 -3.05 -3.68 -12.69
CA PHE A 65 -2.82 -2.54 -11.81
C PHE A 65 -2.71 -2.95 -10.34
N ALA A 66 -3.49 -3.91 -9.88
CA ALA A 66 -3.36 -4.47 -8.54
C ALA A 66 -1.95 -5.04 -8.32
N CYS A 67 -1.40 -5.75 -9.31
CA CYS A 67 -0.01 -6.21 -9.30
C CYS A 67 0.99 -5.06 -9.34
N ALA A 68 0.79 -4.07 -10.21
CA ALA A 68 1.67 -2.91 -10.35
C ALA A 68 1.78 -2.12 -9.03
N LEU A 69 0.67 -1.90 -8.33
CA LEU A 69 0.63 -1.23 -7.04
C LEU A 69 1.39 -2.01 -5.94
N GLU A 70 1.33 -3.34 -5.95
CA GLU A 70 2.11 -4.15 -5.00
C GLU A 70 3.60 -4.20 -5.36
N MET A 71 3.95 -4.12 -6.65
CA MET A 71 5.35 -3.98 -7.09
C MET A 71 5.93 -2.64 -6.63
N ILE A 72 5.18 -1.54 -6.78
CA ILE A 72 5.54 -0.22 -6.25
C ILE A 72 5.70 -0.29 -4.72
N HIS A 73 4.74 -0.88 -4.01
CA HIS A 73 4.84 -1.03 -2.56
C HIS A 73 6.04 -1.89 -2.12
N ALA A 74 6.33 -2.97 -2.85
CA ALA A 74 7.52 -3.79 -2.57
C ALA A 74 8.81 -2.99 -2.81
N SER A 75 8.88 -2.19 -3.88
CA SER A 75 10.03 -1.31 -4.13
C SER A 75 10.21 -0.27 -3.03
N SER A 76 9.12 0.33 -2.53
CA SER A 76 9.21 1.33 -1.47
C SER A 76 9.76 0.73 -0.18
N ILE A 77 9.34 -0.49 0.17
CA ILE A 77 9.86 -1.20 1.36
C ILE A 77 11.36 -1.52 1.19
N ILE A 78 11.78 -2.01 0.02
CA ILE A 78 13.19 -2.33 -0.21
C ILE A 78 14.07 -1.08 -0.02
N LEU A 79 13.63 0.06 -0.56
CA LEU A 79 14.35 1.33 -0.43
C LEU A 79 14.33 1.85 1.01
N ASP A 80 13.19 1.83 1.68
CA ASP A 80 13.03 2.25 3.08
C ASP A 80 13.98 1.44 4.00
N ASP A 81 14.13 0.14 3.75
CA ASP A 81 15.01 -0.73 4.54
C ASP A 81 16.53 -0.47 4.38
N LEU A 82 16.97 0.38 3.44
CA LEU A 82 18.41 0.58 3.17
C LEU A 82 19.15 1.27 4.33
N PRO A 83 20.49 1.06 4.46
CA PRO A 83 21.29 1.72 5.50
C PRO A 83 21.24 3.25 5.49
N CYS A 84 21.08 3.85 4.32
CA CYS A 84 20.94 5.31 4.17
C CYS A 84 19.53 5.85 4.46
N MET A 85 18.58 4.97 4.81
CA MET A 85 17.18 5.29 5.09
C MET A 85 16.88 4.84 6.54
N ASP A 86 16.10 3.78 6.74
CA ASP A 86 15.71 3.30 8.07
C ASP A 86 16.69 2.27 8.67
N ASP A 87 17.67 1.78 7.90
CA ASP A 87 18.67 0.75 8.26
C ASP A 87 18.06 -0.50 8.93
N ASP A 88 16.89 -0.93 8.47
CA ASP A 88 16.21 -2.10 9.02
C ASP A 88 16.89 -3.41 8.61
N SER A 89 17.09 -4.31 9.58
CA SER A 89 17.65 -5.64 9.33
C SER A 89 16.60 -6.74 9.13
N LEU A 90 15.35 -6.49 9.54
CA LEU A 90 14.24 -7.45 9.42
C LEU A 90 12.99 -6.80 8.83
N ARG A 91 12.30 -7.52 7.95
CA ARG A 91 11.01 -7.15 7.36
C ARG A 91 10.15 -8.39 7.18
N ARG A 92 8.91 -8.36 7.68
CA ARG A 92 7.95 -9.49 7.60
C ARG A 92 8.54 -10.81 8.14
N GLY A 93 9.27 -10.72 9.26
CA GLY A 93 9.91 -11.86 9.91
C GLY A 93 11.11 -12.48 9.15
N LYS A 94 11.65 -11.80 8.13
CA LYS A 94 12.81 -12.25 7.36
C LYS A 94 13.87 -11.15 7.26
N PRO A 95 15.15 -11.47 6.97
CA PRO A 95 16.17 -10.47 6.68
C PRO A 95 15.72 -9.53 5.55
N THR A 96 16.03 -8.24 5.67
CA THR A 96 15.73 -7.26 4.61
C THR A 96 16.50 -7.56 3.34
N ASN A 97 16.03 -7.01 2.22
CA ASN A 97 16.57 -7.32 0.89
C ASN A 97 18.08 -7.07 0.81
N HIS A 98 18.53 -5.92 1.33
CA HIS A 98 19.95 -5.55 1.31
C HIS A 98 20.82 -6.46 2.18
N LYS A 99 20.28 -7.04 3.26
CA LYS A 99 21.00 -8.02 4.09
C LYS A 99 21.19 -9.37 3.38
N VAL A 100 20.32 -9.72 2.42
CA VAL A 100 20.40 -10.98 1.67
C VAL A 100 21.21 -10.82 0.38
N PHE A 101 20.99 -9.73 -0.36
CA PHE A 101 21.50 -9.56 -1.73
C PHE A 101 22.54 -8.44 -1.89
N GLY A 102 22.77 -7.63 -0.84
CA GLY A 102 23.59 -6.42 -0.92
C GLY A 102 22.79 -5.16 -1.29
N GLU A 103 23.35 -4.00 -0.95
CA GLU A 103 22.72 -2.69 -1.19
C GLU A 103 22.53 -2.38 -2.69
N ASP A 104 23.51 -2.74 -3.51
CA ASP A 104 23.49 -2.58 -4.97
C ASP A 104 22.30 -3.32 -5.60
N SER A 105 22.13 -4.59 -5.22
CA SER A 105 21.03 -5.43 -5.68
C SER A 105 19.68 -4.93 -5.17
N ALA A 106 19.60 -4.44 -3.92
CA ALA A 106 18.38 -3.89 -3.36
C ALA A 106 17.91 -2.62 -4.11
N VAL A 107 18.84 -1.71 -4.41
CA VAL A 107 18.55 -0.51 -5.21
C VAL A 107 18.09 -0.90 -6.61
N LEU A 108 18.84 -1.77 -7.30
CA LEU A 108 18.49 -2.21 -8.65
C LEU A 108 17.16 -2.97 -8.71
N ALA A 109 16.85 -3.79 -7.70
CA ALA A 109 15.60 -4.54 -7.63
C ALA A 109 14.40 -3.61 -7.46
N SER A 110 14.57 -2.55 -6.66
CA SER A 110 13.55 -1.52 -6.46
C SER A 110 13.23 -0.77 -7.75
N VAL A 111 14.27 -0.31 -8.46
CA VAL A 111 14.11 0.36 -9.77
C VAL A 111 13.45 -0.58 -10.79
N ALA A 112 13.89 -1.85 -10.84
CA ALA A 112 13.32 -2.84 -11.75
C ALA A 112 11.84 -3.14 -11.45
N LEU A 113 11.43 -3.15 -10.17
CA LEU A 113 10.03 -3.33 -9.78
C LEU A 113 9.15 -2.15 -10.21
N ILE A 114 9.62 -0.91 -10.11
CA ILE A 114 8.89 0.27 -10.61
C ILE A 114 8.74 0.20 -12.13
N GLY A 115 9.82 -0.12 -12.86
CA GLY A 115 9.78 -0.29 -14.31
C GLY A 115 8.83 -1.42 -14.73
N LEU A 116 8.83 -2.53 -14.00
CA LEU A 116 7.91 -3.64 -14.24
C LEU A 116 6.46 -3.26 -13.91
N ALA A 117 6.21 -2.49 -12.86
CA ALA A 117 4.87 -2.01 -12.51
C ALA A 117 4.24 -1.23 -13.66
N VAL A 118 4.98 -0.29 -14.25
CA VAL A 118 4.50 0.48 -15.43
C VAL A 118 4.34 -0.43 -16.65
N LYS A 119 5.27 -1.36 -16.90
CA LYS A 119 5.10 -2.34 -17.98
C LYS A 119 3.83 -3.17 -17.79
N GLN A 120 3.52 -3.58 -16.56
CA GLN A 120 2.39 -4.45 -16.25
C GLN A 120 1.05 -3.80 -16.61
N THR A 121 0.92 -2.47 -16.51
CA THR A 121 -0.34 -1.77 -16.84
C THR A 121 -0.71 -1.84 -18.32
N SER A 122 0.23 -2.16 -19.20
CA SER A 122 -0.05 -2.43 -20.63
C SER A 122 -0.80 -3.75 -20.87
N SER A 123 -0.93 -4.61 -19.86
CA SER A 123 -1.59 -5.93 -19.96
C SER A 123 -3.10 -5.88 -19.68
N SER A 124 -3.78 -4.84 -20.16
CA SER A 124 -5.24 -4.62 -20.01
C SER A 124 -5.90 -4.35 -21.37
N PRO A 125 -5.92 -5.32 -22.30
CA PRO A 125 -6.35 -5.08 -23.70
C PRO A 125 -7.85 -4.75 -23.83
N ASP A 126 -8.68 -5.19 -22.88
CA ASP A 126 -10.13 -5.00 -22.90
C ASP A 126 -10.57 -3.62 -22.34
N VAL A 127 -9.60 -2.74 -22.08
CA VAL A 127 -9.84 -1.43 -21.45
C VAL A 127 -9.43 -0.31 -22.41
N PRO A 128 -10.26 0.71 -22.63
CA PRO A 128 -9.89 1.84 -23.47
C PRO A 128 -8.53 2.45 -23.07
N PRO A 129 -7.62 2.70 -24.02
CA PRO A 129 -6.28 3.22 -23.73
C PRO A 129 -6.26 4.49 -22.90
N GLU A 130 -7.24 5.38 -23.09
CA GLU A 130 -7.37 6.64 -22.34
C GLU A 130 -7.62 6.40 -20.85
N ARG A 131 -8.40 5.36 -20.53
CA ARG A 131 -8.68 4.96 -19.15
C ARG A 131 -7.45 4.32 -18.50
N VAL A 132 -6.72 3.49 -19.25
CA VAL A 132 -5.44 2.92 -18.80
C VAL A 132 -4.43 4.05 -18.53
N LEU A 133 -4.31 5.02 -19.44
CA LEU A 133 -3.41 6.16 -19.28
C LEU A 133 -3.77 7.00 -18.05
N ARG A 134 -5.07 7.31 -17.86
CA ARG A 134 -5.55 8.02 -16.66
C ARG A 134 -5.17 7.27 -15.37
N ALA A 135 -5.36 5.95 -15.34
CA ALA A 135 -4.98 5.13 -14.21
C ALA A 135 -3.46 5.10 -13.97
N VAL A 136 -2.64 5.03 -15.02
CA VAL A 136 -1.17 5.13 -14.91
C VAL A 136 -0.75 6.49 -14.35
N GLN A 137 -1.36 7.58 -14.80
CA GLN A 137 -1.07 8.93 -14.30
C GLN A 137 -1.37 9.05 -12.80
N VAL A 138 -2.52 8.56 -12.34
CA VAL A 138 -2.85 8.53 -10.90
C VAL A 138 -1.83 7.68 -10.12
N MET A 139 -1.54 6.47 -10.61
CA MET A 139 -0.59 5.57 -9.96
C MET A 139 0.80 6.21 -9.82
N MET A 140 1.33 6.80 -10.89
CA MET A 140 2.69 7.36 -10.88
C MET A 140 2.77 8.69 -10.14
N ARG A 141 1.70 9.51 -10.16
CA ARG A 141 1.62 10.71 -9.31
C ARG A 141 1.75 10.37 -7.83
N ALA A 142 1.13 9.28 -7.39
CA ALA A 142 1.21 8.80 -6.01
C ALA A 142 2.59 8.24 -5.62
N VAL A 143 3.46 7.92 -6.58
CA VAL A 143 4.85 7.53 -6.31
C VAL A 143 5.75 8.74 -6.13
N GLY A 144 5.55 9.79 -6.95
CA GLY A 144 6.46 10.93 -7.06
C GLY A 144 6.41 11.93 -5.90
N THR A 145 6.80 13.17 -6.21
CA THR A 145 6.90 14.31 -5.28
C THR A 145 5.55 14.88 -4.84
N GLU A 146 4.45 14.24 -5.22
CA GLU A 146 3.09 14.55 -4.76
C GLU A 146 2.50 13.39 -3.94
N GLY A 147 3.32 12.37 -3.62
CA GLY A 147 2.90 11.18 -2.91
C GLY A 147 4.05 10.57 -2.12
N LEU A 148 4.29 9.28 -2.31
CA LEU A 148 5.17 8.45 -1.50
C LEU A 148 6.55 9.07 -1.30
N VAL A 149 7.20 9.53 -2.37
CA VAL A 149 8.55 10.11 -2.28
C VAL A 149 8.55 11.43 -1.49
N ALA A 150 7.53 12.27 -1.61
CA ALA A 150 7.43 13.49 -0.80
C ALA A 150 7.29 13.15 0.69
N GLY A 151 6.41 12.20 1.03
CA GLY A 151 6.25 11.75 2.41
C GLY A 151 7.53 11.16 2.99
N GLN A 152 8.27 10.37 2.19
CA GLN A 152 9.54 9.80 2.61
C GLN A 152 10.64 10.85 2.79
N ALA A 153 10.74 11.82 1.87
CA ALA A 153 11.73 12.88 1.97
C ALA A 153 11.55 13.74 3.23
N GLU A 154 10.31 14.10 3.54
CA GLU A 154 9.98 14.87 4.76
C GLU A 154 10.17 14.04 6.04
N ASP A 155 9.86 12.73 6.02
CA ASP A 155 10.13 11.83 7.16
C ASP A 155 11.63 11.75 7.49
N LEU A 156 12.49 11.77 6.47
CA LEU A 156 13.95 11.76 6.64
C LEU A 156 14.53 13.12 7.02
N ALA A 157 13.99 14.20 6.45
CA ALA A 157 14.44 15.56 6.74
C ALA A 157 14.15 15.93 8.20
N GLY A 158 13.04 15.45 8.76
CA GLY A 158 12.64 15.70 10.15
C GLY A 158 12.24 17.16 10.44
N GLU A 159 12.34 18.05 9.45
CA GLU A 159 12.05 19.49 9.53
C GLU A 159 11.33 19.94 8.24
N GLY A 160 10.24 20.70 8.36
CA GLY A 160 9.64 21.42 7.22
C GLY A 160 8.13 21.29 7.09
N MET A 161 7.59 20.06 7.15
CA MET A 161 6.17 19.79 6.91
C MET A 161 5.45 19.23 8.14
N SER A 162 4.11 19.32 8.13
CA SER A 162 3.31 18.84 9.24
C SER A 162 3.37 17.31 9.36
N PHE A 163 3.26 16.81 10.59
CA PHE A 163 3.13 15.39 10.88
C PHE A 163 2.02 14.70 10.06
N GLU A 164 0.88 15.37 9.88
CA GLU A 164 -0.22 14.87 9.04
C GLU A 164 0.18 14.81 7.55
N PHE A 165 0.97 15.76 7.05
CA PHE A 165 1.48 15.72 5.68
C PHE A 165 2.30 14.46 5.43
N ILE A 166 3.24 14.13 6.34
CA ILE A 166 4.10 12.94 6.21
C ILE A 166 3.22 11.68 6.11
N HIS A 167 2.24 11.52 6.98
CA HIS A 167 1.39 10.33 7.00
C HIS A 167 0.44 10.21 5.80
N ILE A 168 -0.12 11.33 5.34
CA ILE A 168 -0.90 11.37 4.10
C ILE A 168 -0.02 10.86 2.95
N HIS A 169 1.20 11.38 2.82
CA HIS A 169 2.01 11.15 1.63
C HIS A 169 2.76 9.81 1.66
N LYS A 170 3.35 9.43 2.80
CA LYS A 170 4.14 8.18 2.95
C LYS A 170 3.24 6.94 2.91
N THR A 171 2.05 7.01 3.51
CA THR A 171 1.17 5.84 3.68
C THR A 171 -0.13 5.94 2.88
N ALA A 172 -0.89 7.03 3.04
CA ALA A 172 -2.24 7.12 2.50
C ALA A 172 -2.28 7.28 0.96
N SER A 173 -1.34 8.02 0.36
CA SER A 173 -1.35 8.32 -1.08
C SER A 173 -1.36 7.08 -1.97
N LEU A 174 -0.60 6.02 -1.62
CA LEU A 174 -0.59 4.80 -2.42
C LEU A 174 -1.87 3.95 -2.21
N LEU A 175 -2.53 4.04 -1.06
CA LEU A 175 -3.83 3.41 -0.82
C LEU A 175 -4.94 4.15 -1.57
N GLU A 176 -4.92 5.48 -1.55
CA GLU A 176 -5.82 6.32 -2.33
C GLU A 176 -5.67 6.02 -3.83
N ALA A 177 -4.44 6.01 -4.33
CA ALA A 177 -4.18 5.63 -5.72
C ALA A 177 -4.70 4.22 -6.03
N ALA A 178 -4.56 3.26 -5.12
CA ALA A 178 -5.07 1.92 -5.35
C ALA A 178 -6.59 1.89 -5.55
N ALA A 179 -7.35 2.58 -4.70
CA ALA A 179 -8.80 2.67 -4.83
C ALA A 179 -9.23 3.43 -6.09
N VAL A 180 -8.61 4.60 -6.34
CA VAL A 180 -8.91 5.46 -7.50
C VAL A 180 -8.60 4.73 -8.81
N VAL A 181 -7.44 4.07 -8.91
CA VAL A 181 -7.08 3.26 -10.07
C VAL A 181 -8.07 2.13 -10.28
N GLY A 182 -8.47 1.43 -9.21
CA GLY A 182 -9.50 0.40 -9.29
C GLY A 182 -10.81 0.93 -9.86
N ALA A 183 -11.31 2.04 -9.32
CA ALA A 183 -12.53 2.70 -9.77
C ALA A 183 -12.46 3.17 -11.24
N ILE A 184 -11.33 3.78 -11.64
CA ILE A 184 -11.08 4.19 -13.02
C ILE A 184 -11.15 2.96 -13.94
N MET A 185 -10.41 1.91 -13.62
CA MET A 185 -10.36 0.69 -14.43
C MET A 185 -11.72 0.01 -14.54
N GLY A 186 -12.49 0.00 -13.45
CA GLY A 186 -13.85 -0.53 -13.41
C GLY A 186 -14.88 0.30 -14.18
N GLY A 187 -14.53 1.51 -14.63
CA GLY A 187 -15.43 2.38 -15.38
C GLY A 187 -16.37 3.21 -14.50
N GLY A 188 -15.98 3.46 -13.25
CA GLY A 188 -16.73 4.35 -12.36
C GLY A 188 -16.80 5.78 -12.88
N SER A 189 -17.86 6.47 -12.52
CA SER A 189 -18.04 7.90 -12.73
C SER A 189 -17.03 8.72 -11.91
N ASP A 190 -16.81 9.99 -12.28
CA ASP A 190 -15.90 10.86 -11.55
C ASP A 190 -16.33 11.06 -10.09
N GLU A 191 -17.63 11.08 -9.81
CA GLU A 191 -18.17 11.13 -8.44
C GLU A 191 -17.81 9.87 -7.64
N GLU A 192 -18.00 8.67 -8.22
CA GLU A 192 -17.64 7.42 -7.55
C GLU A 192 -16.13 7.33 -7.31
N ILE A 193 -15.33 7.77 -8.28
CA ILE A 193 -13.86 7.83 -8.18
C ILE A 193 -13.45 8.76 -7.04
N GLU A 194 -14.00 9.97 -6.95
CA GLU A 194 -13.70 10.93 -5.89
C GLU A 194 -14.06 10.38 -4.52
N ARG A 195 -15.24 9.78 -4.39
CA ARG A 195 -15.72 9.18 -3.13
C ARG A 195 -14.84 8.02 -2.69
N LEU A 196 -14.39 7.17 -3.61
CA LEU A 196 -13.47 6.07 -3.32
C LEU A 196 -12.06 6.56 -2.95
N GLY A 197 -11.61 7.67 -3.55
CA GLY A 197 -10.39 8.36 -3.13
C GLY A 197 -10.48 8.85 -1.68
N LYS A 198 -11.58 9.54 -1.31
CA LYS A 198 -11.81 10.00 0.07
C LYS A 198 -11.90 8.85 1.06
N TYR A 199 -12.65 7.80 0.72
CA TYR A 199 -12.70 6.55 1.51
C TYR A 199 -11.27 6.02 1.77
N ALA A 200 -10.48 5.83 0.71
CA ALA A 200 -9.15 5.24 0.84
C ALA A 200 -8.16 6.14 1.59
N ARG A 201 -8.30 7.46 1.50
CA ARG A 201 -7.55 8.41 2.32
C ARG A 201 -7.84 8.24 3.81
N CYS A 202 -9.12 8.14 4.20
CA CYS A 202 -9.51 7.86 5.58
C CYS A 202 -8.91 6.54 6.07
N ILE A 203 -8.98 5.49 5.25
CA ILE A 203 -8.39 4.18 5.56
C ILE A 203 -6.87 4.26 5.69
N GLY A 204 -6.18 5.00 4.82
CA GLY A 204 -4.73 5.15 4.85
C GLY A 204 -4.24 5.87 6.11
N LEU A 205 -4.91 6.97 6.48
CA LEU A 205 -4.65 7.66 7.75
C LEU A 205 -4.92 6.75 8.95
N MET A 206 -6.06 6.06 8.94
CA MET A 206 -6.43 5.14 10.02
C MET A 206 -5.40 4.00 10.17
N PHE A 207 -4.89 3.48 9.07
CA PHE A 207 -3.86 2.43 9.09
C PHE A 207 -2.61 2.89 9.85
N GLN A 208 -2.18 4.13 9.62
CA GLN A 208 -1.02 4.72 10.28
C GLN A 208 -1.28 4.98 11.77
N VAL A 209 -2.43 5.59 12.11
CA VAL A 209 -2.81 5.84 13.52
C VAL A 209 -2.80 4.52 14.31
N VAL A 210 -3.34 3.45 13.74
CA VAL A 210 -3.34 2.13 14.37
C VAL A 210 -1.93 1.54 14.44
N ASP A 211 -1.08 1.73 13.42
CA ASP A 211 0.31 1.25 13.44
C ASP A 211 1.10 1.91 14.58
N ASP A 212 0.99 3.23 14.72
CA ASP A 212 1.66 4.00 15.77
C ASP A 212 1.19 3.56 17.17
N VAL A 213 -0.12 3.33 17.34
CA VAL A 213 -0.68 2.83 18.61
C VAL A 213 -0.15 1.43 18.91
N LEU A 214 -0.07 0.55 17.91
CA LEU A 214 0.48 -0.79 18.10
C LEU A 214 1.97 -0.75 18.43
N ASP A 215 2.75 0.14 17.80
CA ASP A 215 4.20 0.26 18.05
C ASP A 215 4.54 0.60 19.51
N VAL A 216 3.66 1.36 20.19
CA VAL A 216 3.84 1.72 21.61
C VAL A 216 3.12 0.79 22.59
N THR A 217 2.24 -0.11 22.13
CA THR A 217 1.45 -1.00 23.00
C THR A 217 1.74 -2.48 22.86
N LYS A 218 2.48 -2.90 21.81
CA LYS A 218 2.78 -4.30 21.49
C LYS A 218 4.28 -4.59 21.54
N SER A 219 4.61 -5.85 21.75
CA SER A 219 6.00 -6.33 21.69
C SER A 219 6.48 -6.53 20.24
N SER A 220 7.81 -6.50 20.02
CA SER A 220 8.42 -6.79 18.71
C SER A 220 8.03 -8.16 18.15
N GLU A 221 7.85 -9.15 19.02
CA GLU A 221 7.44 -10.51 18.68
C GLU A 221 6.00 -10.56 18.12
N GLU A 222 5.09 -9.79 18.72
CA GLU A 222 3.70 -9.68 18.24
C GLU A 222 3.60 -8.93 16.89
N LEU A 223 4.47 -7.95 16.66
CA LEU A 223 4.46 -7.13 15.43
C LEU A 223 5.28 -7.73 14.28
N GLY A 224 6.25 -8.60 14.57
CA GLY A 224 7.19 -9.13 13.58
C GLY A 224 8.12 -8.05 12.97
N LYS A 225 8.28 -6.92 13.67
CA LYS A 225 9.19 -5.80 13.41
C LYS A 225 9.73 -5.26 14.76
N THR A 226 10.78 -4.44 14.72
CA THR A 226 11.32 -3.79 15.92
C THR A 226 10.31 -2.80 16.51
N ALA A 227 9.74 -3.08 17.67
CA ALA A 227 8.81 -2.18 18.37
C ALA A 227 9.54 -1.02 19.05
N GLY A 228 8.87 0.13 19.21
CA GLY A 228 9.40 1.30 19.90
C GLY A 228 10.48 2.06 19.14
N LYS A 229 10.71 1.72 17.86
CA LYS A 229 11.72 2.36 17.01
C LYS A 229 11.42 3.84 16.83
N ASP A 230 10.15 4.19 16.66
CA ASP A 230 9.73 5.58 16.45
C ASP A 230 10.00 6.45 17.68
N VAL A 231 9.85 5.88 18.87
CA VAL A 231 10.19 6.55 20.13
C VAL A 231 11.70 6.76 20.23
N MET A 232 12.50 5.73 19.93
CA MET A 232 13.97 5.81 19.95
C MET A 232 14.53 6.79 18.92
N ALA A 233 13.90 6.86 17.74
CA ALA A 233 14.26 7.78 16.66
C ALA A 233 13.73 9.21 16.88
N GLY A 234 12.98 9.46 17.98
CA GLY A 234 12.42 10.76 18.27
C GLY A 234 11.31 11.21 17.31
N LYS A 235 10.81 10.32 16.44
CA LYS A 235 9.76 10.64 15.46
C LYS A 235 8.50 11.15 16.17
N LEU A 236 7.77 12.04 15.51
CA LEU A 236 6.42 12.40 15.93
C LEU A 236 5.51 11.25 15.52
N THR A 237 4.66 10.79 16.44
CA THR A 237 3.65 9.73 16.23
C THR A 237 2.32 10.19 16.81
N TYR A 238 1.20 9.60 16.40
CA TYR A 238 -0.12 9.97 16.93
C TYR A 238 -0.18 9.82 18.47
N PRO A 239 0.25 8.71 19.08
CA PRO A 239 0.30 8.58 20.53
C PRO A 239 1.16 9.65 21.22
N LYS A 240 2.27 10.08 20.61
CA LYS A 240 3.13 11.13 21.17
C LYS A 240 2.48 12.51 21.11
N VAL A 241 1.73 12.81 20.04
CA VAL A 241 1.10 14.13 19.83
C VAL A 241 -0.21 14.27 20.61
N MET A 242 -1.05 13.23 20.66
CA MET A 242 -2.40 13.31 21.23
C MET A 242 -2.69 12.30 22.33
N GLY A 243 -1.80 11.35 22.61
CA GLY A 243 -2.02 10.25 23.54
C GLY A 243 -2.71 9.05 22.89
N VAL A 244 -2.54 7.87 23.50
CA VAL A 244 -3.06 6.59 22.97
C VAL A 244 -4.59 6.59 22.87
N GLU A 245 -5.28 7.08 23.89
CA GLU A 245 -6.75 7.09 23.94
C GLU A 245 -7.34 7.97 22.82
N LYS A 246 -6.87 9.21 22.67
CA LYS A 246 -7.32 10.10 21.59
C LYS A 246 -6.93 9.58 20.20
N SER A 247 -5.80 8.88 20.08
CA SER A 247 -5.42 8.22 18.82
C SER A 247 -6.43 7.13 18.44
N ARG A 248 -6.90 6.32 19.40
CA ARG A 248 -7.96 5.32 19.16
C ARG A 248 -9.29 5.98 18.79
N GLU A 249 -9.68 7.04 19.48
CA GLU A 249 -10.89 7.81 19.13
C GLU A 249 -10.81 8.41 17.72
N TYR A 250 -9.63 8.90 17.33
CA TYR A 250 -9.40 9.43 15.99
C TYR A 250 -9.48 8.33 14.93
N ALA A 251 -8.89 7.15 15.17
CA ALA A 251 -9.05 6.00 14.29
C ALA A 251 -10.52 5.60 14.10
N GLU A 252 -11.31 5.57 15.18
CA GLU A 252 -12.76 5.30 15.09
C GLU A 252 -13.53 6.38 14.33
N ARG A 253 -13.13 7.65 14.45
CA ARG A 253 -13.70 8.73 13.64
C ARG A 253 -13.42 8.53 12.15
N LEU A 254 -12.18 8.20 11.80
CA LEU A 254 -11.79 7.90 10.41
C LEU A 254 -12.55 6.67 9.86
N ASN A 255 -12.78 5.64 10.69
CA ASN A 255 -13.59 4.49 10.31
C ASN A 255 -15.03 4.89 9.95
N ARG A 256 -15.66 5.74 10.78
CA ARG A 256 -17.00 6.28 10.50
C ARG A 256 -17.02 7.08 9.21
N GLU A 257 -16.07 8.00 9.02
CA GLU A 257 -15.96 8.83 7.82
C GLU A 257 -15.75 8.00 6.55
N ALA A 258 -14.89 6.99 6.60
CA ALA A 258 -14.71 6.04 5.50
C ALA A 258 -16.04 5.36 5.13
N ARG A 259 -16.81 4.88 6.12
CA ARG A 259 -18.12 4.24 5.89
C ARG A 259 -19.13 5.19 5.26
N GLU A 260 -19.12 6.48 5.62
CA GLU A 260 -19.98 7.49 4.99
C GLU A 260 -19.72 7.60 3.49
N HIS A 261 -18.45 7.58 3.06
CA HIS A 261 -18.10 7.66 1.65
C HIS A 261 -18.59 6.47 0.82
N LEU A 262 -18.93 5.34 1.44
CA LEU A 262 -19.50 4.16 0.78
C LEU A 262 -21.04 4.14 0.76
N ARG A 263 -21.73 5.10 1.38
CA ARG A 263 -23.21 5.11 1.41
C ARG A 263 -23.84 5.31 0.04
N GLY A 264 -24.79 4.46 -0.34
CA GLY A 264 -25.47 4.57 -1.63
C GLY A 264 -24.77 3.86 -2.78
N PHE A 265 -23.60 3.27 -2.55
CA PHE A 265 -23.15 2.16 -3.37
C PHE A 265 -23.96 0.89 -3.04
N ASP A 266 -23.94 -0.08 -3.95
CA ASP A 266 -24.49 -1.42 -3.69
C ASP A 266 -23.86 -2.06 -2.44
N SER A 267 -24.69 -2.50 -1.50
CA SER A 267 -24.24 -2.98 -0.19
C SER A 267 -23.39 -4.24 -0.27
N ASP A 268 -23.74 -5.15 -1.18
CA ASP A 268 -23.04 -6.43 -1.33
C ASP A 268 -21.66 -6.21 -1.95
N LYS A 269 -21.58 -5.30 -2.93
CA LYS A 269 -20.32 -4.90 -3.54
C LYS A 269 -19.45 -4.04 -2.62
N ALA A 270 -20.05 -3.24 -1.72
CA ALA A 270 -19.32 -2.41 -0.76
C ALA A 270 -18.79 -3.21 0.44
N ALA A 271 -19.36 -4.39 0.72
CA ALA A 271 -19.00 -5.23 1.86
C ALA A 271 -17.50 -5.54 2.01
N PRO A 272 -16.71 -5.81 0.95
CA PRO A 272 -15.26 -5.99 1.06
C PRO A 272 -14.52 -4.75 1.58
N LEU A 273 -14.94 -3.55 1.15
CA LEU A 273 -14.34 -2.29 1.60
C LEU A 273 -14.75 -1.96 3.04
N LEU A 274 -16.01 -2.19 3.40
CA LEU A 274 -16.46 -2.06 4.80
C LEU A 274 -15.69 -3.01 5.73
N PHE A 275 -15.52 -4.26 5.31
CA PHE A 275 -14.72 -5.25 6.05
C PHE A 275 -13.25 -4.82 6.18
N LEU A 276 -12.65 -4.24 5.12
CA LEU A 276 -11.27 -3.74 5.19
C LEU A 276 -11.13 -2.60 6.22
N ALA A 277 -12.10 -1.70 6.28
CA ALA A 277 -12.12 -0.62 7.27
C ALA A 277 -12.14 -1.17 8.69
N ASP A 278 -13.05 -2.10 8.96
CA ASP A 278 -13.18 -2.74 10.28
C ASP A 278 -11.96 -3.59 10.64
N TYR A 279 -11.37 -4.28 9.66
CA TYR A 279 -10.15 -5.04 9.88
C TYR A 279 -9.00 -4.13 10.31
N ILE A 280 -8.84 -2.97 9.67
CA ILE A 280 -7.73 -2.05 9.97
C ILE A 280 -7.85 -1.46 11.37
N VAL A 281 -9.03 -1.04 11.80
CA VAL A 281 -9.20 -0.46 13.15
C VAL A 281 -9.04 -1.50 14.26
N ASN A 282 -9.42 -2.77 13.99
CA ASN A 282 -9.39 -3.84 15.00
C ASN A 282 -8.13 -4.72 14.96
N ARG A 283 -7.20 -4.47 14.03
CA ARG A 283 -6.01 -5.33 13.87
C ARG A 283 -5.14 -5.30 15.12
N GLN A 284 -4.54 -6.44 15.41
CA GLN A 284 -3.64 -6.64 16.55
C GLN A 284 -2.15 -6.69 16.12
N ASN A 285 -1.89 -6.66 14.81
CA ASN A 285 -0.57 -6.69 14.16
C ASN A 285 -0.62 -6.12 12.74
#